data_AF-A0A9E0ZAD0-F1
#
_entry.id   AF-A0A9E0ZAD0-F1
#
_cell.length_a   1.000
_cell.length_b   1.000
_cell.length_c   1.000
_cell.angle_alpha   90.00
_cell.angle_beta   90.00
_cell.angle_gamma   90.00
#
_symmetry.space_group_name_H-M   'P 1'
#
loop_
_entity.id
_entity.type
_entity.pdbx_description
1 polymer ?
#
loop_
_entity_poly.entity_id
_entity_poly.type
_entity_poly.pdbx_seq_one_letter_code
_entity_poly.pdbx_strand_id
1 'polypeptide(L)' 'MTLEEDYNMFSDLWRLYRKYREVRADNEYWQELIKDTDKVYEKYQTELCKRLLLEILDEFERRFKNENVL' A
#
# COMPACT_ATOMS: atom_id res chain seq x y z
N MET A 1 11.28 -15.84 -5.76
CA MET A 1 10.66 -15.15 -6.89
C MET A 1 11.63 -15.14 -8.05
N THR A 2 11.15 -15.22 -9.28
CA THR A 2 11.92 -14.94 -10.50
C THR A 2 12.10 -13.44 -10.68
N LEU A 3 12.99 -13.02 -11.60
CA LEU A 3 13.14 -11.60 -11.93
C LEU A 3 11.83 -10.97 -12.42
N GLU A 4 11.01 -11.73 -13.15
CA GLU A 4 9.69 -11.29 -13.61
C GLU A 4 8.72 -11.12 -12.44
N GLU A 5 8.70 -12.06 -11.49
CA GLU A 5 7.88 -11.96 -10.28
C GLU A 5 8.30 -10.78 -9.40
N ASP A 6 9.61 -10.55 -9.23
CA ASP A 6 10.14 -9.37 -8.52
C ASP A 6 9.67 -8.08 -9.20
N TYR A 7 9.85 -7.97 -10.52
CA TYR A 7 9.40 -6.81 -11.29
C TYR A 7 7.90 -6.55 -11.15
N ASN A 8 7.09 -7.62 -11.20
CA ASN A 8 5.65 -7.54 -11.03
C ASN A 8 5.26 -7.09 -9.61
N MET A 9 5.95 -7.59 -8.58
CA MET A 9 5.73 -7.19 -7.20
C MET A 9 5.98 -5.69 -7.01
N PHE A 10 7.13 -5.19 -7.44
CA PHE A 10 7.43 -3.75 -7.36
C PHE A 10 6.46 -2.91 -8.19
N SER A 11 6.03 -3.38 -9.35
CA SER A 11 5.05 -2.69 -10.19
C SER A 11 3.68 -2.61 -9.52
N ASP A 12 3.22 -3.67 -8.86
CA ASP A 12 1.93 -3.68 -8.15
C ASP A 12 1.99 -2.83 -6.88
N LEU A 13 3.11 -2.84 -6.14
CA LEU A 13 3.36 -1.93 -5.02
C LEU A 13 3.30 -0.46 -5.46
N TRP A 14 3.94 -0.13 -6.59
CA TRP A 14 3.87 1.22 -7.17
C TRP A 14 2.44 1.61 -7.57
N ARG A 15 1.69 0.69 -8.18
CA ARG A 15 0.29 0.93 -8.57
C ARG A 15 -0.60 1.18 -7.34
N LEU A 16 -0.41 0.41 -6.27
CA LEU A 16 -1.09 0.60 -4.99
C LEU A 16 -0.77 1.99 -4.43
N TYR A 17 0.51 2.32 -4.29
CA TYR A 17 0.94 3.63 -3.78
C TYR A 17 0.35 4.78 -4.62
N ARG A 18 0.44 4.68 -5.95
CA ARG A 18 -0.09 5.70 -6.87
C ARG A 18 -1.62 5.86 -6.75
N LYS A 19 -2.36 4.77 -6.56
CA LYS A 19 -3.84 4.79 -6.44
C LYS A 19 -4.29 5.56 -5.20
N TYR A 20 -3.58 5.38 -4.08
CA TYR A 20 -3.97 5.92 -2.77
C TYR A 20 -3.17 7.15 -2.34
N ARG A 21 -2.29 7.69 -3.20
CA ARG A 21 -1.38 8.81 -2.88
C ARG A 21 -2.06 10.07 -2.36
N GLU A 22 -3.29 10.33 -2.81
CA GLU A 22 -4.16 11.39 -2.32
C GLU A 22 -4.95 10.81 -1.14
N VAL A 23 -4.51 11.13 0.07
CA VAL A 23 -5.07 10.55 1.29
C VAL A 23 -6.41 11.22 1.60
N ARG A 24 -7.44 10.41 1.91
CA ARG A 24 -8.77 10.92 2.25
C ARG A 24 -9.14 10.55 3.69
N ALA A 25 -9.95 11.39 4.31
CA ALA A 25 -10.39 11.23 5.70
C ALA A 25 -11.60 10.29 5.87
N ASP A 26 -12.13 9.72 4.78
CA ASP A 26 -13.30 8.86 4.81
C ASP A 26 -12.94 7.38 5.08
N ASN A 27 -13.84 6.67 5.75
CA ASN A 27 -13.66 5.26 6.10
C ASN A 27 -13.61 4.35 4.87
N GLU A 28 -14.28 4.72 3.78
CA GLU A 28 -14.29 3.95 2.53
C GLU A 28 -12.89 3.86 1.93
N TYR A 29 -12.15 4.97 1.87
CA TYR A 29 -10.76 5.02 1.45
C TYR A 29 -9.88 4.02 2.22
N TRP A 30 -9.98 4.00 3.55
CA TRP A 30 -9.16 3.12 4.38
C TRP A 30 -9.53 1.64 4.19
N GLN A 31 -10.82 1.33 4.10
CA GLN A 31 -11.27 -0.04 3.84
C GLN A 31 -10.82 -0.54 2.48
N GLU A 32 -10.89 0.30 1.44
CA GLU A 32 -10.39 -0.06 0.11
C GLU A 32 -8.87 -0.24 0.09
N LEU A 33 -8.11 0.64 0.76
CA LEU A 33 -6.65 0.55 0.87
C LEU A 33 -6.22 -0.77 1.52
N ILE A 34 -6.83 -1.15 2.63
CA ILE A 34 -6.53 -2.42 3.31
C ILE A 34 -6.87 -3.60 2.40
N LYS A 35 -8.06 -3.60 1.78
CA LYS A 35 -8.49 -4.67 0.87
C LYS A 35 -7.54 -4.86 -0.32
N ASP A 36 -7.04 -3.78 -0.91
CA ASP A 36 -6.12 -3.87 -2.04
C ASP A 36 -4.69 -4.23 -1.59
N THR A 37 -4.28 -3.82 -0.39
CA THR A 37 -3.03 -4.26 0.24
C THR A 37 -3.03 -5.78 0.47
N ASP A 38 -4.13 -6.33 0.99
CA ASP A 38 -4.29 -7.77 1.20
C ASP A 38 -4.16 -8.55 -0.12
N LYS A 39 -4.80 -8.09 -1.19
CA LYS A 39 -4.68 -8.72 -2.53
C LYS A 39 -3.24 -8.73 -3.05
N VAL A 40 -2.48 -7.65 -2.84
CA VAL A 40 -1.07 -7.60 -3.25
C VAL A 40 -0.27 -8.61 -2.42
N TYR A 41 -0.49 -8.69 -1.12
CA TYR A 41 0.19 -9.66 -0.27
C TYR A 41 -0.16 -11.10 -0.63
N GLU A 42 -1.44 -11.42 -0.86
CA GLU A 42 -1.91 -12.74 -1.29
C GLU A 42 -1.24 -13.23 -2.58
N LYS A 43 -0.90 -12.31 -3.49
CA LYS A 43 -0.25 -12.65 -4.77
C LYS A 43 1.22 -13.05 -4.62
N TYR A 44 1.96 -12.46 -3.69
CA TYR A 44 3.42 -12.64 -3.59
C TYR A 44 3.87 -13.37 -2.33
N GLN A 45 3.20 -13.15 -1.19
CA GLN A 45 3.43 -13.81 0.10
C GLN A 45 4.89 -13.84 0.57
N THR A 46 5.69 -12.83 0.20
CA THR A 46 7.08 -12.69 0.65
C THR A 46 7.21 -11.72 1.83
N GLU A 47 8.24 -11.93 2.66
CA GLU A 47 8.55 -11.02 3.77
C GLU A 47 8.87 -9.61 3.28
N LEU A 48 9.56 -9.48 2.13
CA LEU A 48 9.84 -8.19 1.52
C LEU A 48 8.55 -7.47 1.09
N CYS A 49 7.63 -8.16 0.42
CA CYS A 49 6.33 -7.61 0.02
C CYS A 49 5.57 -7.10 1.24
N LYS A 50 5.49 -7.92 2.31
CA LYS A 50 4.83 -7.55 3.56
C LYS A 50 5.40 -6.27 4.16
N ARG A 51 6.74 -6.17 4.27
CA ARG A 51 7.40 -4.98 4.84
C ARG A 51 7.11 -3.73 4.01
N LEU A 52 7.21 -3.83 2.68
CA LEU A 52 6.96 -2.69 1.80
C LEU A 52 5.49 -2.23 1.85
N LEU A 53 4.54 -3.16 1.95
CA LEU A 53 3.13 -2.83 2.15
C LEU A 53 2.89 -2.10 3.47
N LEU A 54 3.50 -2.55 4.57
CA LEU A 54 3.40 -1.87 5.87
C LEU A 54 3.96 -0.45 5.81
N GLU A 55 5.14 -0.26 5.20
CA GLU A 55 5.72 1.09 5.03
C GLU A 55 4.83 2.03 4.19
N ILE A 56 4.13 1.50 3.18
CA ILE A 56 3.17 2.28 2.39
C ILE A 56 1.96 2.69 3.25
N LEU A 57 1.43 1.76 4.05
CA LEU A 57 0.31 2.05 4.96
C LEU A 57 0.69 3.09 6.01
N ASP A 58 1.87 2.95 6.62
CA ASP A 58 2.40 3.88 7.62
C ASP A 58 2.61 5.29 7.03
N GLU A 59 3.11 5.39 5.79
CA GLU A 59 3.27 6.67 5.10
C GLU A 59 1.91 7.38 4.87
N PHE A 60 0.87 6.63 4.49
CA PHE A 60 -0.47 7.21 4.33
C PHE A 60 -1.09 7.60 5.67
N GLU A 61 -0.89 6.81 6.72
CA GLU A 61 -1.32 7.18 8.07
C GLU A 61 -0.60 8.44 8.55
N ARG A 62 0.71 8.57 8.30
CA ARG A 62 1.50 9.76 8.64
C ARG A 62 1.00 11.00 7.90
N ARG A 63 0.68 10.88 6.61
CA ARG A 63 0.11 11.99 5.82
C ARG A 63 -1.26 12.41 6.33
N PHE A 64 -2.13 11.43 6.59
CA PHE A 64 -3.43 11.67 7.19
C PHE A 64 -3.30 12.44 8.52
N LYS A 65 -2.41 11.99 9.41
CA LYS A 65 -2.15 12.69 10.67
C LYS A 65 -1.63 14.10 10.44
N ASN A 66 -0.63 14.28 9.56
CA ASN A 66 -0.03 15.60 9.32
C ASN A 66 -0.99 16.61 8.66
N GLU A 67 -1.91 16.17 7.79
CA GLU A 67 -2.91 17.04 7.16
C GLU A 67 -4.09 17.36 8.11
N ASN A 68 -4.32 16.53 9.13
CA ASN A 68 -5.41 16.71 10.10
C ASN A 68 -4.93 17.19 11.48
N VAL A 69 -3.64 17.48 11.65
CA VAL A 69 -3.12 18.25 12.79
C VAL A 69 -3.29 19.73 12.44
N LEU A 70 -4.42 20.30 12.90
CA LEU A 70 -4.63 21.75 13.06
C LEU A 70 -3.69 22.32 14.11
#